data_AF-A0A0C2C0V9-F1
#
_entry.id   AF-A0A0C2C0V9-F1
#
_cell.length_a   1.000
_cell.length_b   1.000
_cell.length_c   1.000
_cell.angle_alpha   90.00
_cell.angle_beta   90.00
_cell.angle_gamma   90.00
#
_symmetry.space_group_name_H-M   'P 1'
#
loop_
_entity.id
_entity.type
_entity.pdbx_description
1 polymer ?
#
loop_
_entity_poly.entity_id
_entity_poly.type
_entity_poly.pdbx_seq_one_letter_code
_entity_poly.pdbx_strand_id
1 'polypeptide(L)'
;MALLRAYVSSASSIQHRSRAIACVSAGIATGTLIGPALQLLLTPLGPEGIFLLPFFRLNMYNAPAVVSILLNVGGFLTILLIFEEKYLERKSSASKVSK
;
A
#
# COMPACT_ATOMS: atom_id res chain seq x y z
N MET A 1 -6.67 -5.16 8.60
CA MET A 1 -6.97 -3.79 9.13
C MET A 1 -6.53 -3.57 10.58
N ALA A 2 -6.55 -4.59 11.45
CA ALA A 2 -6.17 -4.43 12.87
C ALA A 2 -4.69 -4.04 13.07
N LEU A 3 -3.76 -4.71 12.37
CA LEU A 3 -2.31 -4.44 12.48
C LEU A 3 -1.93 -3.02 12.06
N LEU A 4 -2.40 -2.56 10.90
CA LEU A 4 -2.10 -1.22 10.39
C LEU A 4 -2.66 -0.11 11.30
N ARG A 5 -3.87 -0.31 11.84
CA ARG A 5 -4.43 0.62 12.83
C ARG A 5 -3.69 0.58 14.17
N ALA A 6 -3.24 -0.59 14.63
CA ALA A 6 -2.45 -0.74 15.84
C ALA A 6 -1.06 -0.09 15.71
N TYR A 7 -0.45 -0.16 14.52
CA TYR A 7 0.79 0.52 14.20
C TYR A 7 0.62 2.05 14.19
N VAL A 8 -0.35 2.57 13.43
CA VAL A 8 -0.66 4.01 13.39
C VAL A 8 -1.01 4.55 14.77
N SER A 9 -1.74 3.76 15.55
CA SER A 9 -2.06 4.01 16.96
C SER A 9 -0.82 4.24 17.82
N SER A 10 0.20 3.39 17.64
CA SER A 10 1.40 3.37 18.47
C SER A 10 2.43 4.41 18.03
N ALA A 11 2.45 4.72 16.72
CA ALA A 11 3.37 5.70 16.14
C ALA A 11 2.86 7.16 16.20
N SER A 12 1.55 7.41 16.34
CA SER A 12 0.97 8.76 16.34
C SER A 12 0.61 9.29 17.73
N SER A 13 0.78 10.60 17.92
CA SER A 13 0.25 11.31 19.10
C SER A 13 -1.29 11.33 19.09
N ILE A 14 -1.92 11.33 20.28
CA ILE A 14 -3.40 11.20 20.47
C ILE A 14 -4.18 12.19 19.58
N GLN A 15 -3.63 13.39 19.38
CA GLN A 15 -4.27 14.51 18.69
C GLN A 15 -4.28 14.35 17.15
N HIS A 16 -3.38 13.55 16.56
CA HIS A 16 -3.27 13.36 15.10
C HIS A 16 -3.68 11.96 14.62
N ARG A 17 -3.89 11.03 15.55
CA ARG A 17 -4.26 9.63 15.28
C ARG A 17 -5.50 9.47 14.41
N SER A 18 -6.54 10.29 14.63
CA SER A 18 -7.78 10.21 13.83
C SER A 18 -7.53 10.58 12.36
N ARG A 19 -6.74 11.64 12.09
CA ARG A 19 -6.36 12.02 10.72
C ARG A 19 -5.49 10.96 10.05
N ALA A 20 -4.55 10.35 10.79
CA ALA A 20 -3.69 9.29 10.27
C ALA A 20 -4.50 8.02 9.91
N ILE A 21 -5.42 7.60 10.78
CA ILE A 21 -6.32 6.47 10.51
C ILE A 21 -7.25 6.77 9.31
N ALA A 22 -7.77 8.00 9.21
CA ALA A 22 -8.58 8.42 8.08
C ALA A 22 -7.80 8.38 6.76
N CYS A 23 -6.55 8.84 6.74
CA CYS A 23 -5.67 8.77 5.58
C CYS A 23 -5.42 7.32 5.13
N VAL A 24 -5.14 6.43 6.08
CA VAL A 24 -5.00 4.99 5.78
C VAL A 24 -6.30 4.42 5.18
N SER A 25 -7.45 4.76 5.76
CA SER A 25 -8.75 4.29 5.24
C SER A 25 -9.02 4.83 3.84
N ALA A 26 -8.66 6.09 3.57
CA ALA A 26 -8.79 6.69 2.25
C ALA A 26 -7.90 5.96 1.24
N GLY A 27 -6.64 5.67 1.58
CA GLY A 27 -5.73 4.91 0.71
C GLY A 27 -6.27 3.52 0.36
N ILE A 28 -6.86 2.82 1.33
CA ILE A 28 -7.51 1.52 1.09
C ILE A 28 -8.71 1.67 0.15
N ALA A 29 -9.58 2.66 0.41
CA ALA A 29 -10.75 2.90 -0.43
C ALA A 29 -10.36 3.25 -1.88
N THR A 30 -9.35 4.10 -2.06
CA THR A 30 -8.79 4.45 -3.36
C THR A 30 -8.19 3.22 -4.06
N GLY A 31 -7.44 2.37 -3.35
CA GLY A 31 -6.90 1.13 -3.93
C GLY A 31 -7.99 0.17 -4.39
N THR A 32 -9.06 0.00 -3.59
CA THR A 32 -10.21 -0.84 -3.94
C THR A 32 -10.95 -0.31 -5.17
N LEU A 33 -11.03 1.01 -5.36
CA LEU A 33 -11.61 1.61 -6.57
C LEU A 33 -10.71 1.40 -7.80
N ILE A 34 -9.40 1.57 -7.64
CA ILE A 34 -8.42 1.48 -8.72
C ILE A 34 -8.31 0.05 -9.27
N GLY A 35 -8.46 -0.98 -8.43
CA GLY A 35 -8.34 -2.39 -8.87
C GLY A 35 -9.27 -2.74 -10.05
N PRO A 36 -10.61 -2.64 -9.90
CA PRO A 36 -11.55 -2.87 -11.00
C PRO A 36 -11.38 -1.90 -12.15
N ALA A 37 -11.00 -0.64 -11.89
CA ALA A 37 -10.75 0.34 -12.94
C ALA A 37 -9.56 -0.05 -13.84
N LEU A 38 -8.47 -0.55 -13.24
CA LEU A 38 -7.36 -1.12 -14.00
C LEU A 38 -7.79 -2.37 -14.76
N GLN A 39 -8.59 -3.24 -14.15
CA GLN A 39 -9.14 -4.41 -14.83
C GLN A 39 -10.00 -4.00 -16.05
N LEU A 40 -10.76 -2.93 -15.94
CA LEU A 40 -11.57 -2.38 -17.03
C LEU A 40 -10.70 -1.77 -18.14
N LEU A 41 -9.64 -1.05 -17.80
CA LEU A 41 -8.67 -0.50 -18.76
C LEU A 41 -7.93 -1.57 -19.56
N LEU A 42 -7.87 -2.80 -19.04
CA LEU A 42 -7.27 -3.96 -19.69
C LEU A 42 -8.29 -4.76 -20.55
N THR A 43 -9.59 -4.47 -20.47
CA THR A 43 -10.64 -5.04 -21.33
C THR A 43 -10.41 -4.84 -22.83
N PRO A 44 -9.97 -3.67 -23.34
CA PRO A 44 -9.70 -3.49 -24.77
C PRO A 44 -8.49 -4.28 -25.30
N LEU A 45 -7.76 -4.99 -24.44
CA LEU A 45 -6.64 -5.85 -24.85
C LEU A 45 -7.09 -7.04 -25.72
N GLY A 46 -8.39 -7.37 -25.68
CA GLY A 46 -9.02 -8.37 -26.55
C GLY A 46 -8.55 -9.83 -26.30
N PRO A 47 -9.28 -10.83 -26.84
CA PRO A 47 -8.91 -12.24 -26.74
C PRO A 47 -7.66 -12.62 -27.55
N GLU A 48 -7.31 -11.78 -28.54
CA GLU A 48 -6.11 -11.94 -29.39
C GLU A 48 -4.80 -11.75 -28.60
N GLY A 49 -4.86 -11.03 -27.48
CA GLY A 49 -3.71 -10.72 -26.64
C GLY A 49 -2.64 -9.89 -27.35
N ILE A 50 -1.76 -9.27 -26.57
CA ILE A 50 -0.58 -8.57 -27.11
C ILE A 50 0.65 -9.46 -26.87
N PHE A 51 1.43 -9.64 -27.92
CA PHE A 51 2.73 -10.31 -27.85
C PHE A 51 3.73 -9.34 -27.20
N LEU A 52 3.94 -9.46 -25.88
CA LEU A 52 4.90 -8.61 -25.17
C LEU A 52 6.34 -9.15 -25.31
N LEU A 53 6.51 -10.47 -25.39
CA LEU A 53 7.79 -11.15 -25.65
C LEU A 53 7.55 -12.34 -26.59
N PRO A 54 8.56 -12.78 -27.38
CA PRO A 54 8.44 -13.92 -28.30
C PRO A 54 8.01 -15.25 -27.65
N PHE A 55 8.01 -15.35 -26.32
CA PHE A 55 7.53 -16.50 -25.54
C PHE A 55 6.36 -16.20 -24.59
N PHE A 56 5.91 -14.95 -24.44
CA PHE A 56 4.90 -14.57 -23.45
C PHE A 56 3.75 -13.81 -24.09
N ARG A 57 2.58 -14.48 -24.18
CA ARG A 57 1.33 -13.88 -24.64
C ARG A 57 0.60 -13.25 -23.46
N LEU A 58 0.43 -11.93 -23.51
CA LEU A 58 -0.39 -11.20 -22.56
C LEU A 58 -1.84 -11.20 -23.06
N ASN A 59 -2.62 -12.14 -22.55
CA ASN A 59 -4.04 -12.27 -22.84
C ASN A 59 -4.88 -11.60 -21.73
N MET A 60 -6.14 -11.26 -22.00
CA MET A 60 -7.06 -10.57 -21.08
C MET A 60 -7.16 -11.24 -19.70
N TYR A 61 -6.97 -12.55 -19.62
CA TYR A 61 -6.95 -13.31 -18.36
C TYR A 61 -5.68 -13.13 -17.53
N ASN A 62 -4.54 -12.93 -18.20
CA ASN A 62 -3.23 -12.85 -17.54
C ASN A 62 -2.80 -11.39 -17.29
N ALA A 63 -3.34 -10.45 -18.06
CA ALA A 63 -3.06 -9.03 -17.93
C ALA A 63 -3.37 -8.46 -16.52
N PRO A 64 -4.53 -8.73 -15.89
CA PRO A 64 -4.78 -8.24 -14.53
C PRO A 64 -3.84 -8.89 -13.49
N ALA A 65 -3.45 -10.16 -13.70
CA ALA A 65 -2.49 -10.83 -12.81
C ALA A 65 -1.09 -10.19 -12.89
N VAL A 66 -0.61 -9.88 -14.10
CA VAL A 66 0.69 -9.19 -14.31
C VAL A 66 0.69 -7.80 -13.69
N VAL A 67 -0.40 -7.04 -13.85
CA VAL A 67 -0.54 -5.72 -13.22
C VAL A 67 -0.54 -5.83 -11.69
N SER A 68 -1.22 -6.82 -11.12
CA SER A 68 -1.22 -7.07 -9.68
C SER A 68 0.18 -7.40 -9.15
N ILE A 69 0.95 -8.20 -9.89
CA ILE A 69 2.34 -8.52 -9.54
C ILE A 69 3.21 -7.25 -9.55
N LEU A 70 3.09 -6.42 -10.59
CA LEU A 70 3.82 -5.15 -10.69
C LEU A 70 3.49 -4.21 -9.52
N LEU A 71 2.21 -4.06 -9.17
CA LEU A 71 1.78 -3.23 -8.05
C LEU A 71 2.29 -3.78 -6.70
N ASN A 72 2.29 -5.10 -6.51
CA ASN A 72 2.84 -5.71 -5.29
C ASN A 72 4.35 -5.49 -5.18
N VAL A 73 5.10 -5.67 -6.27
CA VAL A 73 6.54 -5.42 -6.30
C VAL A 73 6.83 -3.93 -6.03
N GLY A 74 6.09 -3.01 -6.65
CA GLY A 74 6.21 -1.59 -6.39
C GLY A 74 5.91 -1.20 -4.95
N GLY A 75 4.86 -1.79 -4.35
CA GLY A 75 4.52 -1.61 -2.94
C GLY A 75 5.61 -2.13 -2.00
N PHE A 76 6.16 -3.30 -2.29
CA PHE A 76 7.27 -3.86 -1.53
C PHE A 76 8.52 -2.98 -1.61
N LEU A 77 8.87 -2.51 -2.81
CA LEU A 77 10.00 -1.62 -3.01
C LEU A 77 9.80 -0.26 -2.31
N THR A 78 8.57 0.26 -2.31
CA THR A 78 8.21 1.49 -1.59
C THR A 78 8.46 1.33 -0.09
N ILE A 79 8.10 0.19 0.49
CA ILE A 79 8.41 -0.11 1.90
C ILE A 79 9.93 -0.15 2.09
N LEU A 80 10.69 -0.85 1.25
CA LEU A 80 12.14 -0.96 1.43
C LEU A 80 12.90 0.36 1.27
N LEU A 81 12.47 1.24 0.36
CA LEU A 81 13.20 2.46 0.03
C LEU A 81 12.77 3.69 0.85
N ILE A 82 11.47 3.78 1.18
CA ILE A 82 10.89 5.00 1.77
C ILE A 82 10.53 4.79 3.24
N PHE A 83 10.35 3.54 3.69
CA PHE A 83 10.03 3.27 5.09
C PHE A 83 11.29 3.34 5.96
N GLU A 84 11.64 4.55 6.36
CA GLU A 84 12.65 4.78 7.40
C GLU A 84 11.97 4.63 8.76
N GLU A 85 12.26 3.53 9.46
CA GLU A 85 11.66 3.23 10.76
C GLU A 85 12.23 4.18 11.83
N LYS A 86 11.63 5.37 11.95
CA LYS A 86 11.88 6.24 13.10
C LYS A 86 11.17 5.65 14.31
N TYR A 87 11.88 4.80 15.05
CA TYR A 87 11.56 4.56 16.45
C TYR A 87 11.63 5.91 17.16
N LEU A 88 10.46 6.50 17.42
CA LEU A 88 10.33 7.48 18.47
C LEU A 88 10.68 6.72 19.74
N GLU A 89 11.95 6.76 20.13
CA GLU A 89 12.35 6.48 21.50
C GLU A 89 11.40 7.31 22.34
N ARG A 90 10.43 6.62 22.94
CA ARG A 90 9.70 7.16 24.05
C ARG A 90 10.80 7.43 25.05
N LYS A 91 11.33 8.66 25.09
CA LYS A 91 11.99 9.19 26.26
C LYS A 91 10.96 8.96 27.34
N SER A 92 11.14 7.84 28.03
CA SER A 92 10.65 7.63 29.36
C SER A 92 11.11 8.88 30.08
N SER A 93 10.18 9.81 30.28
CA SER A 93 10.26 10.78 31.35
C SER A 93 10.18 10.00 32.66
N ALA A 94 11.18 9.16 32.90
CA ALA A 94 11.64 8.67 34.19
C ALA A 94 12.72 9.62 34.74
N SER A 95 12.63 10.91 34.41
CA SER A 95 13.42 11.98 35.03
C SER A 95 12.57 13.24 35.05
N LYS A 96 12.36 13.78 36.25
CA LYS A 96 11.51 14.92 36.65
C LYS A 96 10.07 14.59 37.05
N VAL A 97 9.89 13.89 38.17
CA VAL A 97 9.43 14.48 39.45
C VAL A 97 9.95 13.58 40.60
N SER A 98 11.23 13.71 40.90
CA SER A 98 11.77 13.46 42.24
C SER A 98 12.77 14.57 42.50
N LYS A 99 12.25 15.66 43.04
CA LYS A 99 12.85 16.56 44.03
C LYS A 99 11.92 17.74 44.22
#